data_AF-A0A7K6MU19-F1
#
_entry.id   AF-A0A7K6MU19-F1
#
_cell.length_a   1.000
_cell.length_b   1.000
_cell.length_c   1.000
_cell.angle_alpha   90.00
_cell.angle_beta   90.00
_cell.angle_gamma   90.00
#
_symmetry.space_group_name_H-M   'P 1'
#
loop_
_entity.id
_entity.type
_entity.pdbx_description
1 polymer ?
#
loop_
_entity_poly.entity_id
_entity_poly.type
_entity_poly.pdbx_seq_one_letter_code
_entity_poly.pdbx_strand_id
1 'polypeptide(L)'
;MSLPRGPENLCFDKDEFMKADFDVDHFVSDCRKRVQLEELREDLELYYKLLKTAMVELINKDYADFVNLSTNLVGMDKALNQLSVPLGQLREEVMSLKSCVSEGIQAVDDRMTKQEDIRRKKMCVLRLIHVIQSVEKIEKILHSQGTKELSSLEGNSPLLTGQVLERIATEFNQLQFHAVQSKGMPLLDKVRPRIAGITAMLQQSLEGLLLEGLQTSNVDIIRHCLRTYATIDKTRDAEALVGQVLVKPYVDEVMVEEYVQSHPNGLQAMYNRLLEFVPHHCRLLREVTGGAISSEKADIVPGYDFLVNSVWPEIVRGLEEKLPSLFNPGNPDVFHEKYTTSMDFVRKFERQCGSQASVKRLRAHPSYHSFNNKWNLPVYFQIRFREIAGALEEALSDTLEEAPAGSSFCLLATHMVWTSLVKCWSDQLFLPLLAHRLWKLSLQVLARYSVFISEVREQP
;
A
#
# COMPACT_ATOMS: atom_id res chain seq x y z
N MET A 1 57.72 63.30 7.73
CA MET A 1 58.90 63.97 8.32
C MET A 1 59.37 65.01 7.33
N SER A 2 58.91 66.25 7.46
CA SER A 2 59.30 67.33 6.55
C SER A 2 60.70 67.80 6.90
N LEU A 3 61.65 67.61 5.98
CA LEU A 3 63.01 68.13 6.12
C LEU A 3 62.96 69.66 6.26
N PRO A 4 63.89 70.27 7.01
CA PRO A 4 63.94 71.72 7.16
C PRO A 4 63.99 72.38 5.77
N ARG A 5 63.19 73.43 5.56
CA ARG A 5 63.12 74.14 4.26
C ARG A 5 64.50 74.75 3.95
N GLY A 6 65.32 74.05 3.17
CA GLY A 6 66.61 74.57 2.71
C GLY A 6 66.43 75.69 1.66
N PRO A 7 67.49 76.46 1.37
CA PRO A 7 67.42 77.65 0.51
C PRO A 7 66.78 77.36 -0.86
N GLU A 8 66.00 78.32 -1.36
CA GLU A 8 65.19 78.18 -2.60
C GLU A 8 66.05 78.08 -3.88
N ASN A 9 67.35 78.39 -3.78
CA ASN A 9 68.25 78.47 -4.93
C ASN A 9 69.16 77.24 -5.10
N LEU A 10 68.83 76.10 -4.50
CA LEU A 10 69.64 74.88 -4.66
C LEU A 10 69.46 74.30 -6.07
N CYS A 11 70.57 73.87 -6.68
CA CYS A 11 70.57 73.31 -8.03
C CYS A 11 69.91 71.93 -8.20
N PHE A 12 69.39 71.33 -7.12
CA PHE A 12 68.73 70.02 -7.12
C PHE A 12 67.47 69.99 -6.25
N ASP A 13 66.59 69.03 -6.53
CA ASP A 13 65.41 68.76 -5.72
C ASP A 13 65.76 67.85 -4.53
N LYS A 14 65.37 68.27 -3.32
CA LYS A 14 65.70 67.58 -2.05
C LYS A 14 64.94 66.26 -1.89
N ASP A 15 63.78 66.15 -2.50
CA ASP A 15 62.92 64.98 -2.38
C ASP A 15 63.50 63.75 -3.10
N GLU A 16 64.46 63.95 -3.99
CA GLU A 16 65.19 62.87 -4.67
C GLU A 16 65.94 61.96 -3.69
N PHE A 17 66.49 62.53 -2.61
CA PHE A 17 67.20 61.75 -1.57
C PHE A 17 66.27 60.87 -0.73
N MET A 18 64.95 61.06 -0.79
CA MET A 18 63.97 60.30 -0.02
C MET A 18 63.35 59.15 -0.81
N LYS A 19 63.70 59.01 -2.11
CA LYS A 19 63.25 57.87 -2.93
C LYS A 19 64.00 56.60 -2.52
N ALA A 20 63.28 55.49 -2.41
CA ALA A 20 63.86 54.19 -2.02
C ALA A 20 64.93 53.68 -3.02
N ASP A 21 64.89 54.17 -4.26
CA ASP A 21 65.66 53.69 -5.40
C ASP A 21 66.81 54.65 -5.78
N PHE A 22 67.26 55.49 -4.84
CA PHE A 22 68.21 56.57 -5.11
C PHE A 22 69.57 56.06 -5.62
N ASP A 23 69.98 56.56 -6.79
CA ASP A 23 71.26 56.26 -7.44
C ASP A 23 72.09 57.55 -7.59
N VAL A 24 73.30 57.53 -7.03
CA VAL A 24 74.23 58.66 -6.99
C VAL A 24 74.69 59.07 -8.39
N ASP A 25 75.01 58.10 -9.24
CA ASP A 25 75.58 58.36 -10.57
C ASP A 25 74.52 58.96 -11.50
N HIS A 26 73.27 58.47 -11.39
CA HIS A 26 72.14 59.04 -12.11
C HIS A 26 71.85 60.48 -11.65
N PHE A 27 71.81 60.71 -10.34
CA PHE A 27 71.55 62.02 -9.75
C PHE A 27 72.60 63.06 -10.15
N VAL A 28 73.90 62.73 -10.05
CA VAL A 28 74.97 63.65 -10.44
C VAL A 28 74.96 63.91 -11.94
N SER A 29 74.64 62.91 -12.77
CA SER A 29 74.52 63.06 -14.22
C SER A 29 73.38 64.03 -14.60
N ASP A 30 72.23 63.93 -13.94
CA ASP A 30 71.08 64.82 -14.19
C ASP A 30 71.28 66.24 -13.66
N CYS A 31 72.06 66.42 -12.59
CA CYS A 31 72.45 67.74 -12.09
C CYS A 31 73.53 68.39 -12.98
N ARG A 32 74.48 67.59 -13.50
CA ARG A 32 75.54 68.06 -14.41
C ARG A 32 75.02 68.59 -15.75
N LYS A 33 73.82 68.17 -16.18
CA LYS A 33 73.13 68.75 -17.36
C LYS A 33 72.69 70.19 -17.12
N ARG A 34 72.47 70.60 -15.87
CA ARG A 34 71.87 71.88 -15.50
C ARG A 34 72.90 72.87 -14.94
N VAL A 35 73.92 72.39 -14.22
CA VAL A 35 74.87 73.24 -13.47
C VAL A 35 76.30 72.67 -13.51
N GLN A 36 77.32 73.52 -13.32
CA GLN A 36 78.71 73.09 -13.17
C GLN A 36 78.94 72.31 -11.85
N LEU A 37 79.90 71.39 -11.87
CA LEU A 37 80.12 70.43 -10.77
C LEU A 37 80.56 71.11 -9.47
N GLU A 38 81.28 72.21 -9.58
CA GLU A 38 81.76 73.01 -8.44
C GLU A 38 80.60 73.62 -7.65
N GLU A 39 79.60 74.16 -8.36
CA GLU A 39 78.41 74.79 -7.76
C GLU A 39 77.49 73.72 -7.13
N LEU A 40 77.35 72.55 -7.78
CA LEU A 40 76.65 71.39 -7.19
C LEU A 40 77.31 70.93 -5.88
N ARG A 41 78.64 70.89 -5.83
CA ARG A 41 79.37 70.48 -4.62
C ARG A 41 79.13 71.46 -3.47
N GLU A 42 79.19 72.77 -3.74
CA GLU A 42 78.96 73.80 -2.73
C GLU A 42 77.53 73.74 -2.17
N ASP A 43 76.53 73.58 -3.04
CA ASP A 43 75.13 73.42 -2.65
C ASP A 43 74.89 72.15 -1.82
N LEU A 44 75.50 71.02 -2.19
CA LEU A 44 75.43 69.79 -1.42
C LEU A 44 76.08 69.94 -0.04
N GLU A 45 77.23 70.62 0.05
CA GLU A 45 77.91 70.84 1.32
C GLU A 45 77.11 71.77 2.25
N LEU A 46 76.48 72.80 1.68
CA LEU A 46 75.56 73.68 2.40
C LEU A 46 74.37 72.90 2.94
N TYR A 47 73.73 72.07 2.10
CA TYR A 47 72.59 71.27 2.49
C TYR A 47 72.96 70.23 3.56
N TYR A 48 74.13 69.60 3.45
CA TYR A 48 74.66 68.68 4.46
C TYR A 48 74.85 69.35 5.83
N LYS A 49 75.43 70.56 5.87
CA LYS A 49 75.60 71.31 7.14
C LYS A 49 74.25 71.65 7.78
N LEU A 50 73.26 72.01 6.97
CA LEU A 50 71.91 72.34 7.42
C LEU A 50 71.20 71.12 7.99
N LEU A 51 71.25 69.98 7.28
CA LEU A 51 70.72 68.70 7.75
C LEU A 51 71.39 68.23 9.04
N LYS A 52 72.72 68.34 9.13
CA LYS A 52 73.46 67.93 10.33
C LYS A 52 73.03 68.73 11.57
N THR A 53 72.81 70.03 11.41
CA THR A 53 72.36 70.90 12.50
C THR A 53 70.93 70.54 12.92
N ALA A 54 70.02 70.39 11.95
CA ALA A 54 68.63 70.01 12.21
C ALA A 54 68.50 68.61 12.85
N MET A 55 69.35 67.65 12.46
CA MET A 55 69.37 66.32 13.06
C MET A 55 69.76 66.37 14.54
N VAL A 56 70.76 67.17 14.90
CA VAL A 56 71.18 67.36 16.29
C VAL A 56 70.06 68.00 17.12
N GLU A 57 69.35 68.99 16.55
CA GLU A 57 68.19 69.59 17.21
C GLU A 57 67.04 68.60 17.41
N LEU A 58 66.71 67.79 16.41
CA LEU A 58 65.68 66.74 16.51
C LEU A 58 66.04 65.68 17.56
N ILE A 59 67.29 65.19 17.56
CA ILE A 59 67.76 64.23 18.55
C ILE A 59 67.71 64.82 19.97
N ASN A 60 68.14 66.07 20.14
CA ASN A 60 68.10 66.71 21.45
C ASN A 60 66.68 67.02 21.94
N LYS A 61 65.75 67.33 21.02
CA LYS A 61 64.34 67.62 21.34
C LYS A 61 63.61 66.35 21.78
N ASP A 62 63.85 65.23 21.11
CA ASP A 62 63.10 63.98 21.32
C ASP A 62 63.90 62.93 22.10
N TYR A 63 65.04 63.30 22.71
CA TYR A 63 65.91 62.40 23.48
C TYR A 63 65.15 61.69 24.62
N ALA A 64 64.32 62.44 25.35
CA ALA A 64 63.54 61.91 26.47
C ALA A 64 62.52 60.86 26.01
N ASP A 65 61.87 61.08 24.87
CA ASP A 65 60.86 60.17 24.33
C ASP A 65 61.48 58.89 23.79
N PHE A 66 62.64 58.97 23.12
CA PHE A 66 63.36 57.80 22.63
C PHE A 66 63.85 56.90 23.79
N VAL A 67 64.39 57.51 24.85
CA VAL A 67 64.82 56.76 26.05
C VAL A 67 63.62 56.12 26.74
N ASN A 68 62.50 56.82 26.90
CA ASN A 68 61.28 56.25 27.49
C ASN A 68 60.71 55.08 26.66
N LEU A 69 60.65 55.22 25.33
CA LEU A 69 60.15 54.16 24.45
C LEU A 69 61.05 52.91 24.49
N SER A 70 62.37 53.11 24.44
CA SER A 70 63.33 51.99 24.53
C SER A 70 63.25 51.26 25.87
N THR A 71 63.05 52.00 26.97
CA THR A 71 62.92 51.42 28.31
C THR A 71 61.62 50.62 28.47
N ASN A 72 60.50 51.10 27.89
CA ASN A 72 59.20 50.41 27.95
C ASN A 72 59.16 49.16 27.05
N LEU A 73 59.79 49.20 25.87
CA LEU A 73 59.90 48.04 24.97
C LEU A 73 60.69 46.88 25.60
N VAL A 74 61.79 47.18 26.30
CA VAL A 74 62.62 46.18 26.97
C VAL A 74 61.89 45.48 28.14
N GLY A 75 60.83 46.08 28.69
CA GLY A 75 59.97 45.48 29.71
C GLY A 75 58.75 44.71 29.18
N MET A 76 58.32 44.98 27.95
CA MET A 76 57.07 44.46 27.39
C MET A 76 57.13 42.95 27.13
N ASP A 77 58.28 42.41 26.71
CA ASP A 77 58.48 40.97 26.55
C ASP A 77 58.31 40.22 27.87
N LYS A 78 58.73 40.82 29.00
CA LYS A 78 58.54 40.22 30.32
C LYS A 78 57.07 40.19 30.71
N ALA A 79 56.33 41.28 30.49
CA ALA A 79 54.88 41.34 30.75
C ALA A 79 54.09 40.39 29.84
N LEU A 80 54.47 40.29 28.56
CA LEU A 80 53.86 39.37 27.61
C LEU A 80 54.12 37.91 27.98
N ASN A 81 55.34 37.57 28.38
CA ASN A 81 55.67 36.23 28.88
C ASN A 81 54.94 35.90 30.20
N GLN A 82 54.79 36.89 31.09
CA GLN A 82 54.01 36.75 32.33
C GLN A 82 52.51 36.48 32.09
N LEU A 83 51.95 36.92 30.95
CA LEU A 83 50.56 36.64 30.57
C LEU A 83 50.41 35.39 29.70
N SER A 84 51.39 35.09 28.84
CA SER A 84 51.38 33.94 27.94
C SER A 84 51.34 32.61 28.70
N VAL A 85 52.11 32.50 29.79
CA VAL A 85 52.19 31.26 30.58
C VAL A 85 50.85 30.94 31.29
N PRO A 86 50.22 31.85 32.06
CA PRO A 86 48.91 31.60 32.65
C PRO A 86 47.80 31.36 31.63
N LEU A 87 47.82 32.04 30.48
CA LEU A 87 46.84 31.81 29.41
C LEU A 87 47.02 30.43 28.76
N GLY A 88 48.27 29.97 28.61
CA GLY A 88 48.59 28.61 28.18
C GLY A 88 48.06 27.57 29.17
N GLN A 89 48.31 27.77 30.46
CA GLN A 89 47.81 26.90 31.53
C GLN A 89 46.28 26.86 31.57
N LEU A 90 45.61 28.01 31.50
CA LEU A 90 44.15 28.08 31.46
C LEU A 90 43.58 27.36 30.23
N ARG A 91 44.23 27.47 29.07
CA ARG A 91 43.82 26.74 27.86
C ARG A 91 43.94 25.23 28.06
N GLU A 92 45.02 24.76 28.68
CA GLU A 92 45.21 23.34 29.00
C GLU A 92 44.17 22.85 30.01
N GLU A 93 43.90 23.61 31.07
CA GLU A 93 42.84 23.30 32.05
C GLU A 93 41.46 23.23 31.39
N VAL A 94 41.12 24.19 30.51
CA VAL A 94 39.84 24.19 29.79
C VAL A 94 39.75 23.00 28.82
N MET A 95 40.83 22.64 28.14
CA MET A 95 40.86 21.46 27.26
C MET A 95 40.73 20.16 28.06
N SER A 96 41.39 20.08 29.21
CA SER A 96 41.27 18.96 30.14
C SER A 96 39.84 18.82 30.66
N LEU A 97 39.25 19.91 31.15
CA LEU A 97 37.86 19.95 31.59
C LEU A 97 36.89 19.56 30.46
N LYS A 98 37.11 20.06 29.24
CA LYS A 98 36.31 19.68 28.07
C LYS A 98 36.42 18.18 27.78
N SER A 99 37.61 17.59 27.88
CA SER A 99 37.81 16.14 27.72
C SER A 99 37.04 15.38 28.80
N CYS A 100 37.22 15.74 30.07
CA CYS A 100 36.52 15.11 31.18
C CYS A 100 34.98 15.19 31.06
N VAL A 101 34.46 16.35 30.63
CA VAL A 101 33.01 16.51 30.39
C VAL A 101 32.55 15.66 29.22
N SER A 102 33.31 15.61 28.12
CA SER A 102 32.97 14.80 26.94
C SER A 102 32.98 13.30 27.26
N GLU A 103 33.97 12.84 28.04
CA GLU A 103 34.04 11.46 28.56
C GLU A 103 32.84 11.16 29.48
N GLY A 104 32.45 12.12 30.34
CA GLY A 104 31.25 12.02 31.17
C GLY A 104 29.97 11.89 30.35
N ILE A 105 29.81 12.69 29.30
CA ILE A 105 28.66 12.62 28.37
C ILE A 105 28.64 11.26 27.67
N GLN A 106 29.76 10.80 27.12
CA GLN A 106 29.84 9.50 26.45
C GLN A 106 29.49 8.35 27.41
N ALA A 107 29.99 8.40 28.64
CA ALA A 107 29.69 7.39 29.66
C ALA A 107 28.20 7.37 30.05
N VAL A 108 27.54 8.53 30.07
CA VAL A 108 26.09 8.64 30.29
C VAL A 108 25.32 8.07 29.11
N ASP A 109 25.71 8.39 27.89
CA ASP A 109 25.05 7.92 26.66
C ASP A 109 25.17 6.39 26.50
N ASP A 110 26.35 5.84 26.78
CA ASP A 110 26.61 4.39 26.83
C ASP A 110 25.77 3.69 27.92
N ARG A 111 25.53 4.35 29.06
CA ARG A 111 24.66 3.82 30.11
C ARG A 111 23.19 3.91 29.72
N MET A 112 22.78 4.99 29.06
CA MET A 112 21.40 5.19 28.61
C MET A 112 21.02 4.17 27.52
N THR A 113 21.91 3.94 26.56
CA THR A 113 21.74 2.88 25.54
C THR A 113 21.67 1.48 26.16
N LYS A 114 22.57 1.16 27.11
CA LYS A 114 22.49 -0.10 27.88
C LYS A 114 21.18 -0.22 28.67
N GLN A 115 20.71 0.86 29.28
CA GLN A 115 19.46 0.86 30.04
C GLN A 115 18.25 0.60 29.13
N GLU A 116 18.24 1.18 27.93
CA GLU A 116 17.19 0.94 26.93
C GLU A 116 17.23 -0.51 26.41
N ASP A 117 18.43 -1.06 26.15
CA ASP A 117 18.60 -2.46 25.79
C ASP A 117 18.08 -3.41 26.87
N ILE A 118 18.40 -3.13 28.14
CA ILE A 118 17.91 -3.93 29.26
C ILE A 118 16.40 -3.81 29.39
N ARG A 119 15.82 -2.61 29.22
CA ARG A 119 14.35 -2.42 29.21
C ARG A 119 13.69 -3.23 28.10
N ARG A 120 14.23 -3.19 26.87
CA ARG A 120 13.74 -3.99 25.74
C ARG A 120 13.79 -5.48 26.03
N LYS A 121 14.93 -5.99 26.51
CA LYS A 121 15.10 -7.40 26.89
C LYS A 121 14.13 -7.81 28.00
N LYS A 122 13.97 -6.98 29.04
CA LYS A 122 13.02 -7.21 30.14
C LYS A 122 11.58 -7.32 29.63
N MET A 123 11.16 -6.42 28.73
CA MET A 123 9.83 -6.45 28.15
C MET A 123 9.59 -7.73 27.33
N CYS A 124 10.58 -8.18 26.56
CA CYS A 124 10.50 -9.43 25.80
C CYS A 124 10.33 -10.65 26.73
N VAL A 125 11.10 -10.73 27.83
CA VAL A 125 10.99 -11.82 28.79
C VAL A 125 9.61 -11.83 29.45
N LEU A 126 9.11 -10.67 29.89
CA LEU A 126 7.78 -10.57 30.50
C LEU A 126 6.67 -11.02 29.55
N ARG A 127 6.75 -10.65 28.27
CA ARG A 127 5.80 -11.11 27.24
C ARG A 127 5.83 -12.63 27.07
N LEU A 128 7.02 -13.24 27.04
CA LEU A 128 7.16 -14.69 26.93
C LEU A 128 6.62 -15.42 28.15
N ILE A 129 6.82 -14.86 29.35
CA ILE A 129 6.21 -15.39 30.59
C ILE A 129 4.68 -15.37 30.45
N HIS A 130 4.09 -14.27 29.98
CA HIS A 130 2.63 -14.20 29.76
C HIS A 130 2.15 -15.22 28.72
N VAL A 131 2.90 -15.44 27.63
CA VAL A 131 2.58 -16.48 26.63
C VAL A 131 2.54 -17.86 27.29
N ILE A 132 3.58 -18.23 28.03
CA ILE A 132 3.66 -19.54 28.69
C ILE A 132 2.54 -19.70 29.74
N GLN A 133 2.32 -18.68 30.57
CA GLN A 133 1.25 -18.69 31.58
C GLN A 133 -0.14 -18.80 30.94
N SER A 134 -0.38 -18.13 29.82
CA SER A 134 -1.65 -18.22 29.08
C SER A 134 -1.86 -19.61 28.50
N VAL A 135 -0.82 -20.21 27.91
CA VAL A 135 -0.86 -21.59 27.42
C VAL A 135 -1.15 -22.56 28.56
N GLU A 136 -0.44 -22.46 29.68
CA GLU A 136 -0.67 -23.31 30.86
C GLU A 136 -2.07 -23.12 31.45
N LYS A 137 -2.59 -21.89 31.48
CA LYS A 137 -3.94 -21.60 31.95
C LYS A 137 -4.99 -22.24 31.05
N ILE A 138 -4.85 -22.10 29.73
CA ILE A 138 -5.74 -22.75 28.76
C ILE A 138 -5.67 -24.28 28.89
N GLU A 139 -4.47 -24.85 28.95
CA GLU A 139 -4.28 -26.29 29.15
C GLU A 139 -4.93 -26.76 30.46
N LYS A 140 -4.76 -26.04 31.58
CA LYS A 140 -5.42 -26.37 32.85
C LYS A 140 -6.95 -26.35 32.74
N ILE A 141 -7.52 -25.34 32.08
CA ILE A 141 -8.98 -25.26 31.85
C ILE A 141 -9.44 -26.48 31.05
N LEU A 142 -8.72 -26.84 29.98
CA LEU A 142 -9.00 -28.02 29.16
C LEU A 142 -8.92 -29.33 29.95
N HIS A 143 -7.87 -29.54 30.75
CA HIS A 143 -7.65 -30.78 31.50
C HIS A 143 -8.63 -30.93 32.67
N SER A 144 -9.04 -29.81 33.30
CA SER A 144 -10.00 -29.83 34.40
C SER A 144 -11.40 -30.32 33.99
N GLN A 145 -11.76 -30.19 32.72
CA GLN A 145 -13.05 -30.64 32.18
C GLN A 145 -13.00 -32.10 31.69
N GLY A 146 -11.92 -32.49 31.00
CA GLY A 146 -11.71 -33.89 30.62
C GLY A 146 -11.72 -34.87 31.81
N THR A 147 -11.38 -34.39 33.01
CA THR A 147 -11.38 -35.20 34.24
C THR A 147 -12.78 -35.29 34.90
N LYS A 148 -13.67 -34.31 34.68
CA LYS A 148 -15.03 -34.31 35.27
C LYS A 148 -16.02 -35.16 34.46
N GLU A 149 -15.90 -35.20 33.14
CA GLU A 149 -16.81 -35.97 32.27
C GLU A 149 -16.53 -37.47 32.26
N LEU A 150 -15.34 -37.92 32.70
CA LEU A 150 -15.04 -39.34 32.93
C LEU A 150 -15.87 -39.98 34.06
N SER A 151 -16.63 -39.17 34.83
CA SER A 151 -17.51 -39.64 35.90
C SER A 151 -19.00 -39.71 35.53
N SER A 152 -19.39 -39.18 34.37
CA SER A 152 -20.76 -39.26 33.84
C SER A 152 -20.79 -40.13 32.60
N LEU A 153 -21.20 -41.38 32.77
CA LEU A 153 -21.53 -42.32 31.69
C LEU A 153 -22.76 -41.82 30.91
N GLU A 154 -22.58 -40.91 29.95
CA GLU A 154 -23.51 -40.73 28.85
C GLU A 154 -22.69 -40.33 27.61
N GLY A 155 -22.67 -41.25 26.65
CA GLY A 155 -21.88 -41.11 25.43
C GLY A 155 -22.43 -39.99 24.56
N ASN A 156 -21.76 -38.85 24.57
CA ASN A 156 -21.63 -37.93 23.45
C ASN A 156 -20.25 -37.25 23.58
N SER A 157 -19.59 -37.01 22.46
CA SER A 157 -18.20 -36.54 22.31
C SER A 157 -17.74 -35.44 23.30
N PRO A 158 -16.43 -35.31 23.57
CA PRO A 158 -15.85 -34.39 24.56
C PRO A 158 -15.92 -32.93 24.08
N LEU A 159 -17.13 -32.38 23.96
CA LEU A 159 -17.35 -31.02 23.53
C LEU A 159 -17.39 -30.11 24.76
N LEU A 160 -16.42 -29.19 24.82
CA LEU A 160 -16.37 -28.15 25.83
C LEU A 160 -17.67 -27.35 25.80
N THR A 161 -18.30 -27.16 26.97
CA THR A 161 -19.50 -26.32 27.10
C THR A 161 -19.23 -24.91 26.58
N GLY A 162 -20.22 -24.28 25.93
CA GLY A 162 -20.06 -22.96 25.27
C GLY A 162 -19.47 -21.86 26.17
N GLN A 163 -19.81 -21.87 27.47
CA GLN A 163 -19.25 -20.92 28.46
C GLN A 163 -17.75 -21.14 28.74
N VAL A 164 -17.28 -22.39 28.70
CA VAL A 164 -15.86 -22.72 28.86
C VAL A 164 -15.10 -22.28 27.62
N LEU A 165 -15.71 -22.46 26.44
CA LEU A 165 -15.11 -22.10 25.17
C LEU A 165 -14.94 -20.59 25.00
N GLU A 166 -15.90 -19.78 25.44
CA GLU A 166 -15.74 -18.32 25.49
C GLU A 166 -14.57 -17.90 26.39
N ARG A 167 -14.46 -18.49 27.59
CA ARG A 167 -13.34 -18.21 28.49
C ARG A 167 -12.01 -18.58 27.83
N ILE A 168 -11.92 -19.75 27.21
CA ILE A 168 -10.72 -20.18 26.50
C ILE A 168 -10.43 -19.23 25.33
N ALA A 169 -11.43 -18.81 24.56
CA ALA A 169 -11.25 -17.89 23.44
C ALA A 169 -10.73 -16.51 23.86
N THR A 170 -11.19 -15.97 25.00
CA THR A 170 -10.67 -14.70 25.52
C THR A 170 -9.20 -14.80 25.93
N GLU A 171 -8.80 -15.88 26.60
CA GLU A 171 -7.40 -16.14 26.96
C GLU A 171 -6.55 -16.46 25.71
N PHE A 172 -7.13 -17.15 24.73
CA PHE A 172 -6.47 -17.47 23.47
C PHE A 172 -6.18 -16.21 22.65
N ASN A 173 -7.11 -15.25 22.62
CA ASN A 173 -6.89 -13.97 21.94
C ASN A 173 -5.75 -13.17 22.60
N GLN A 174 -5.70 -13.15 23.95
CA GLN A 174 -4.58 -12.55 24.69
C GLN A 174 -3.24 -13.25 24.39
N LEU A 175 -3.25 -14.59 24.36
CA LEU A 175 -2.10 -15.41 23.98
C LEU A 175 -1.62 -15.06 22.56
N GLN A 176 -2.55 -14.95 21.59
CA GLN A 176 -2.24 -14.62 20.20
C GLN A 176 -1.63 -13.22 20.08
N PHE A 177 -2.16 -12.22 20.80
CA PHE A 177 -1.61 -10.86 20.85
C PHE A 177 -0.16 -10.84 21.34
N HIS A 178 0.14 -11.55 22.44
CA HIS A 178 1.49 -11.62 22.99
C HIS A 178 2.45 -12.47 22.12
N ALA A 179 1.95 -13.52 21.48
CA ALA A 179 2.72 -14.36 20.58
C ALA A 179 3.15 -13.61 19.31
N VAL A 180 2.26 -12.82 18.71
CA VAL A 180 2.57 -12.00 17.51
C VAL A 180 3.62 -10.94 17.80
N GLN A 181 3.59 -10.32 19.00
CA GLN A 181 4.59 -9.33 19.41
C GLN A 181 5.96 -9.94 19.76
N SER A 182 6.02 -11.25 19.98
CA SER A 182 7.24 -11.98 20.36
C SER A 182 7.84 -12.74 19.18
N LYS A 183 7.46 -12.40 17.93
CA LYS A 183 7.98 -13.02 16.71
C LYS A 183 9.52 -12.92 16.64
N GLY A 184 10.16 -14.02 16.25
CA GLY A 184 11.62 -14.12 16.11
C GLY A 184 12.37 -14.57 17.37
N MET A 185 11.68 -14.81 18.49
CA MET A 185 12.31 -15.30 19.72
C MET A 185 12.38 -16.85 19.74
N PRO A 186 13.55 -17.47 20.04
CA PRO A 186 13.72 -18.93 20.03
C PRO A 186 12.79 -19.70 20.98
N LEU A 187 12.42 -19.08 22.12
CA LEU A 187 11.48 -19.69 23.06
C LEU A 187 10.07 -19.81 22.49
N LEU A 188 9.66 -18.90 21.61
CA LEU A 188 8.35 -18.99 20.96
C LEU A 188 8.29 -20.20 20.03
N ASP A 189 9.40 -20.54 19.35
CA ASP A 189 9.48 -21.73 18.48
C ASP A 189 9.18 -23.02 19.25
N LYS A 190 9.61 -23.11 20.52
CA LYS A 190 9.32 -24.26 21.39
C LYS A 190 7.87 -24.32 21.86
N VAL A 191 7.20 -23.17 21.97
CA VAL A 191 5.81 -23.07 22.44
C VAL A 191 4.81 -23.14 21.28
N ARG A 192 5.22 -22.84 20.05
CA ARG A 192 4.37 -22.91 18.84
C ARG A 192 3.59 -24.22 18.70
N PRO A 193 4.18 -25.42 18.89
CA PRO A 193 3.43 -26.68 18.79
C PRO A 193 2.28 -26.76 19.80
N ARG A 194 2.48 -26.26 21.03
CA ARG A 194 1.43 -26.22 22.07
C ARG A 194 0.31 -25.26 21.68
N ILE A 195 0.66 -24.07 21.17
CA ILE A 195 -0.33 -23.10 20.65
C ILE A 195 -1.13 -23.69 19.49
N ALA A 196 -0.46 -24.39 18.57
CA ALA A 196 -1.11 -25.07 17.45
C ALA A 196 -2.07 -26.17 17.92
N GLY A 197 -1.68 -26.96 18.93
CA GLY A 197 -2.56 -27.96 19.56
C GLY A 197 -3.80 -27.34 20.19
N ILE A 198 -3.64 -26.24 20.94
CA ILE A 198 -4.77 -25.49 21.50
C ILE A 198 -5.67 -24.96 20.39
N THR A 199 -5.09 -24.40 19.32
CA THR A 199 -5.84 -23.86 18.18
C THR A 199 -6.68 -24.95 17.52
N ALA A 200 -6.10 -26.11 17.26
CA ALA A 200 -6.78 -27.25 16.64
C ALA A 200 -7.93 -27.78 17.51
N MET A 201 -7.70 -27.94 18.82
CA MET A 201 -8.73 -28.36 19.78
C MET A 201 -9.90 -27.37 19.83
N LEU A 202 -9.60 -26.08 19.85
CA LEU A 202 -10.61 -25.03 19.90
C LEU A 202 -11.41 -24.98 18.59
N GLN A 203 -10.75 -25.13 17.44
CA GLN A 203 -11.42 -25.23 16.14
C GLN A 203 -12.34 -26.46 16.07
N GLN A 204 -11.88 -27.64 16.49
CA GLN A 204 -12.68 -28.86 16.49
C GLN A 204 -13.90 -28.76 17.42
N SER A 205 -13.71 -28.14 18.60
CA SER A 205 -14.80 -27.93 19.56
C SER A 205 -15.84 -26.94 19.03
N LEU A 206 -15.40 -25.85 18.40
CA LEU A 206 -16.28 -24.86 17.78
C LEU A 206 -17.03 -25.43 16.58
N GLU A 207 -16.38 -26.25 15.76
CA GLU A 207 -17.02 -26.97 14.66
C GLU A 207 -18.14 -27.87 15.18
N GLY A 208 -17.86 -28.69 16.20
CA GLY A 208 -18.87 -29.53 16.83
C GLY A 208 -20.06 -28.73 17.36
N LEU A 209 -19.83 -27.63 18.08
CA LEU A 209 -20.90 -26.76 18.57
C LEU A 209 -21.69 -26.08 17.46
N LEU A 210 -21.03 -25.68 16.36
CA LEU A 210 -21.74 -25.07 15.23
C LEU A 210 -22.67 -26.10 14.57
N LEU A 211 -22.18 -27.32 14.36
CA LEU A 211 -22.97 -28.41 13.80
C LEU A 211 -24.14 -28.80 14.71
N GLU A 212 -23.90 -28.92 16.01
CA GLU A 212 -24.95 -29.16 17.00
C GLU A 212 -26.00 -28.04 16.96
N GLY A 213 -25.58 -26.78 16.95
CA GLY A 213 -26.48 -25.62 16.87
C GLY A 213 -27.33 -25.62 15.60
N LEU A 214 -26.75 -25.99 14.45
CA LEU A 214 -27.46 -26.11 13.18
C LEU A 214 -28.46 -27.27 13.17
N GLN A 215 -28.09 -28.43 13.73
CA GLN A 215 -28.96 -29.61 13.79
C GLN A 215 -30.13 -29.42 14.77
N THR A 216 -29.86 -28.86 15.94
CA THR A 216 -30.86 -28.60 16.99
C THR A 216 -31.70 -27.34 16.73
N SER A 217 -31.33 -26.55 15.72
CA SER A 217 -31.92 -25.23 15.44
C SER A 217 -31.90 -24.27 16.64
N ASN A 218 -30.90 -24.41 17.51
CA ASN A 218 -30.77 -23.61 18.72
C ASN A 218 -30.00 -22.31 18.44
N VAL A 219 -30.72 -21.18 18.42
CA VAL A 219 -30.17 -19.85 18.15
C VAL A 219 -29.10 -19.45 19.16
N ASP A 220 -29.26 -19.80 20.43
CA ASP A 220 -28.31 -19.41 21.47
C ASP A 220 -26.98 -20.13 21.29
N ILE A 221 -26.98 -21.43 20.98
CA ILE A 221 -25.75 -22.20 20.73
C ILE A 221 -24.99 -21.62 19.52
N ILE A 222 -25.70 -21.35 18.41
CA ILE A 222 -25.11 -20.73 17.22
C ILE A 222 -24.54 -19.35 17.57
N ARG A 223 -25.28 -18.53 18.33
CA ARG A 223 -24.86 -17.18 18.71
C ARG A 223 -23.57 -17.20 19.53
N HIS A 224 -23.49 -18.05 20.56
CA HIS A 224 -22.28 -18.18 21.37
C HIS A 224 -21.11 -18.73 20.53
N CYS A 225 -21.37 -19.71 19.66
CA CYS A 225 -20.34 -20.26 18.78
C CYS A 225 -19.76 -19.20 17.83
N LEU A 226 -20.61 -18.43 17.14
CA LEU A 226 -20.17 -17.36 16.23
C LEU A 226 -19.45 -16.22 16.97
N ARG A 227 -19.88 -15.84 18.17
CA ARG A 227 -19.11 -14.87 18.98
C ARG A 227 -17.72 -15.38 19.31
N THR A 228 -17.62 -16.66 19.62
CA THR A 228 -16.34 -17.28 19.97
C THR A 228 -15.42 -17.33 18.76
N TYR A 229 -15.92 -17.71 17.58
CA TYR A 229 -15.19 -17.61 16.31
C TYR A 229 -14.72 -16.19 15.99
N ALA A 230 -15.57 -15.19 16.23
CA ALA A 230 -15.20 -13.77 16.03
C ALA A 230 -14.12 -13.32 17.02
N THR A 231 -14.18 -13.78 18.28
CA THR A 231 -13.20 -13.44 19.33
C THR A 231 -11.80 -13.95 19.02
N ILE A 232 -11.68 -15.10 18.35
CA ILE A 232 -10.41 -15.70 17.94
C ILE A 232 -9.99 -15.31 16.51
N ASP A 233 -10.70 -14.38 15.86
CA ASP A 233 -10.45 -13.93 14.48
C ASP A 233 -10.47 -15.06 13.44
N LYS A 234 -11.38 -16.03 13.61
CA LYS A 234 -11.59 -17.17 12.70
C LYS A 234 -12.98 -17.18 12.06
N THR A 235 -13.54 -16.01 11.75
CA THR A 235 -14.88 -15.91 11.13
C THR A 235 -14.99 -16.67 9.81
N ARG A 236 -13.93 -16.61 8.98
CA ARG A 236 -13.85 -17.32 7.70
C ARG A 236 -13.89 -18.84 7.84
N ASP A 237 -13.32 -19.39 8.91
CA ASP A 237 -13.32 -20.84 9.15
C ASP A 237 -14.77 -21.32 9.38
N ALA A 238 -15.57 -20.55 10.12
CA ALA A 238 -16.99 -20.85 10.32
C ALA A 238 -17.81 -20.70 9.03
N GLU A 239 -17.55 -19.67 8.22
CA GLU A 239 -18.19 -19.50 6.90
C GLU A 239 -17.86 -20.67 5.96
N ALA A 240 -16.59 -21.09 5.91
CA ALA A 240 -16.17 -22.24 5.11
C ALA A 240 -16.84 -23.53 5.59
N LEU A 241 -16.93 -23.74 6.90
CA LEU A 241 -17.59 -24.91 7.49
C LEU A 241 -19.08 -24.98 7.12
N VAL A 242 -19.81 -23.86 7.22
CA VAL A 242 -21.22 -23.78 6.77
C VAL A 242 -21.32 -24.09 5.27
N GLY A 243 -20.41 -23.57 4.46
CA GLY A 243 -20.32 -23.89 3.03
C GLY A 243 -20.19 -25.40 2.80
N GLN A 244 -19.27 -26.05 3.51
CA GLN A 244 -18.98 -27.47 3.32
C GLN A 244 -20.07 -28.41 3.85
N VAL A 245 -20.68 -28.11 4.99
CA VAL A 245 -21.59 -29.04 5.67
C VAL A 245 -23.05 -28.79 5.33
N LEU A 246 -23.44 -27.55 5.04
CA LEU A 246 -24.83 -27.20 4.76
C LEU A 246 -25.07 -26.92 3.28
N VAL A 247 -24.23 -26.08 2.66
CA VAL A 247 -24.46 -25.63 1.28
C VAL A 247 -24.08 -26.70 0.28
N LYS A 248 -22.87 -27.26 0.40
CA LYS A 248 -22.33 -28.24 -0.56
C LYS A 248 -23.25 -29.44 -0.75
N PRO A 249 -23.79 -30.12 0.30
CA PRO A 249 -24.67 -31.26 0.09
C PRO A 249 -25.97 -30.88 -0.63
N TYR A 250 -26.54 -29.71 -0.32
CA TYR A 250 -27.75 -29.21 -0.97
C TYR A 250 -27.50 -28.87 -2.45
N VAL A 251 -26.38 -28.19 -2.74
CA VAL A 251 -25.93 -27.93 -4.11
C VAL A 251 -25.72 -29.25 -4.84
N ASP A 252 -25.14 -30.24 -4.17
CA ASP A 252 -24.86 -31.52 -4.77
C ASP A 252 -26.13 -32.32 -5.12
N GLU A 253 -27.17 -32.20 -4.31
CA GLU A 253 -28.50 -32.78 -4.52
C GLU A 253 -29.26 -32.07 -5.65
N VAL A 254 -29.21 -30.73 -5.70
CA VAL A 254 -29.99 -29.93 -6.66
C VAL A 254 -29.35 -29.91 -8.05
N MET A 255 -28.02 -29.97 -8.13
CA MET A 255 -27.28 -29.85 -9.40
C MET A 255 -27.05 -31.21 -10.06
N VAL A 256 -28.06 -31.65 -10.80
CA VAL A 256 -28.03 -32.89 -11.59
C VAL A 256 -28.03 -32.55 -13.09
N GLU A 257 -26.93 -32.83 -13.79
CA GLU A 257 -26.77 -32.46 -15.22
C GLU A 257 -27.84 -33.09 -16.12
N GLU A 258 -28.17 -34.36 -15.91
CA GLU A 258 -29.19 -35.08 -16.69
C GLU A 258 -30.56 -34.41 -16.60
N TYR A 259 -30.93 -33.90 -15.42
CA TYR A 259 -32.21 -33.20 -15.21
C TYR A 259 -32.25 -31.87 -15.96
N VAL A 260 -31.15 -31.12 -15.95
CA VAL A 260 -31.02 -29.82 -16.62
C VAL A 260 -31.09 -29.96 -18.15
N GLN A 261 -30.54 -31.04 -18.70
CA GLN A 261 -30.50 -31.27 -20.15
C GLN A 261 -31.80 -31.89 -20.70
N SER A 262 -32.50 -32.71 -19.92
CA SER A 262 -33.68 -33.46 -20.38
C SER A 262 -35.00 -32.68 -20.33
N HIS A 263 -35.08 -31.59 -19.56
CA HIS A 263 -36.32 -30.86 -19.33
C HIS A 263 -36.30 -29.46 -19.98
N PRO A 264 -37.36 -29.06 -20.70
CA PRO A 264 -37.52 -27.67 -21.12
C PRO A 264 -37.62 -26.80 -19.85
N ASN A 265 -36.73 -25.82 -19.71
CA ASN A 265 -36.54 -24.97 -18.52
C ASN A 265 -35.89 -25.64 -17.29
N GLY A 266 -35.21 -26.79 -17.45
CA GLY A 266 -34.51 -27.47 -16.35
C GLY A 266 -33.51 -26.56 -15.61
N LEU A 267 -32.80 -25.70 -16.33
CA LEU A 267 -31.86 -24.73 -15.76
C LEU A 267 -32.56 -23.70 -14.84
N GLN A 268 -33.69 -23.15 -15.29
CA GLN A 268 -34.43 -22.15 -14.51
C GLN A 268 -35.05 -22.77 -13.24
N ALA A 269 -35.57 -23.98 -13.34
CA ALA A 269 -36.10 -24.71 -12.19
C ALA A 269 -34.99 -25.02 -11.15
N MET A 270 -33.82 -25.45 -11.60
CA MET A 270 -32.65 -25.67 -10.75
C MET A 270 -32.20 -24.37 -10.06
N TYR A 271 -32.11 -23.25 -10.79
CA TYR A 271 -31.79 -21.96 -10.19
C TYR A 271 -32.82 -21.50 -9.15
N ASN A 272 -34.12 -21.72 -9.40
CA ASN A 272 -35.15 -21.39 -8.41
C ASN A 272 -34.98 -22.22 -7.12
N ARG A 273 -34.68 -23.52 -7.23
CA ARG A 273 -34.35 -24.38 -6.07
C ARG A 273 -33.10 -23.91 -5.33
N LEU A 274 -32.06 -23.46 -6.04
CA LEU A 274 -30.88 -22.89 -5.41
C LEU A 274 -31.20 -21.57 -4.67
N LEU A 275 -32.08 -20.74 -5.22
CA LEU A 275 -32.54 -19.51 -4.56
C LEU A 275 -33.41 -19.78 -3.31
N GLU A 276 -34.09 -20.93 -3.25
CA GLU A 276 -34.86 -21.35 -2.07
C GLU A 276 -33.96 -21.71 -0.87
N PHE A 277 -32.66 -21.96 -1.09
CA PHE A 277 -31.75 -22.34 -0.01
C PHE A 277 -31.63 -21.26 1.08
N VAL A 278 -31.45 -19.99 0.68
CA VAL A 278 -31.19 -18.89 1.61
C VAL A 278 -32.41 -18.61 2.52
N PRO A 279 -33.66 -18.52 2.01
CA PRO A 279 -34.85 -18.37 2.86
C PRO A 279 -35.09 -19.54 3.83
N HIS A 280 -34.82 -20.78 3.42
CA HIS A 280 -35.18 -21.98 4.20
C HIS A 280 -34.08 -22.43 5.15
N HIS A 281 -32.83 -22.48 4.68
CA HIS A 281 -31.71 -23.08 5.43
C HIS A 281 -30.79 -22.06 6.10
N CYS A 282 -30.76 -20.80 5.63
CA CYS A 282 -29.92 -19.75 6.25
C CYS A 282 -30.69 -18.86 7.26
N ARG A 283 -31.96 -19.17 7.58
CA ARG A 283 -32.79 -18.32 8.45
C ARG A 283 -32.16 -18.08 9.82
N LEU A 284 -31.71 -19.14 10.49
CA LEU A 284 -31.07 -19.07 11.81
C LEU A 284 -29.78 -18.24 11.78
N LEU A 285 -28.92 -18.48 10.77
CA LEU A 285 -27.68 -17.73 10.61
C LEU A 285 -27.94 -16.25 10.33
N ARG A 286 -28.96 -15.93 9.53
CA ARG A 286 -29.37 -14.54 9.25
C ARG A 286 -29.94 -13.83 10.48
N GLU A 287 -30.67 -14.55 11.32
CA GLU A 287 -31.19 -14.01 12.58
C GLU A 287 -30.04 -13.62 13.52
N VAL A 288 -29.05 -14.50 13.67
CA VAL A 288 -27.88 -14.27 14.55
C VAL A 288 -26.95 -13.17 14.03
N THR A 289 -26.78 -13.06 12.70
CA THR A 289 -25.81 -12.13 12.08
C THR A 289 -26.41 -10.80 11.61
N GLY A 290 -27.70 -10.55 11.89
CA GLY A 290 -28.36 -9.29 11.53
C GLY A 290 -28.73 -9.17 10.05
N GLY A 291 -28.83 -10.30 9.34
CA GLY A 291 -29.29 -10.37 7.94
C GLY A 291 -30.81 -10.30 7.76
N ALA A 292 -31.58 -10.14 8.85
CA ALA A 292 -33.03 -9.95 8.85
C ALA A 292 -33.40 -8.61 9.51
N ILE A 293 -34.52 -8.01 9.07
CA ILE A 293 -35.00 -6.67 9.45
C ILE A 293 -35.66 -6.68 10.86
N SER A 294 -35.35 -7.66 11.73
CA SER A 294 -36.00 -7.75 13.04
C SER A 294 -35.47 -6.73 14.06
N SER A 295 -36.40 -6.22 14.85
CA SER A 295 -36.40 -4.95 15.59
C SER A 295 -35.57 -4.90 16.90
N GLU A 296 -34.66 -5.84 17.16
CA GLU A 296 -33.87 -5.84 18.40
C GLU A 296 -32.38 -5.89 18.10
N LYS A 297 -31.78 -4.70 17.96
CA LYS A 297 -30.34 -4.48 17.69
C LYS A 297 -29.38 -5.00 18.78
N ALA A 298 -29.87 -5.61 19.85
CA ALA A 298 -29.07 -5.82 21.06
C ALA A 298 -28.14 -7.05 20.99
N ASP A 299 -28.43 -8.07 20.16
CA ASP A 299 -27.74 -9.37 20.27
C ASP A 299 -27.20 -9.94 18.94
N ILE A 300 -26.92 -9.08 17.95
CA ILE A 300 -26.34 -9.47 16.67
C ILE A 300 -24.84 -9.77 16.82
N VAL A 301 -24.36 -10.82 16.14
CA VAL A 301 -22.93 -11.13 16.00
C VAL A 301 -22.43 -10.57 14.66
N PRO A 302 -21.71 -9.42 14.65
CA PRO A 302 -21.20 -8.83 13.42
C PRO A 302 -19.99 -9.62 12.88
N GLY A 303 -19.62 -9.34 11.63
CA GLY A 303 -18.37 -9.85 11.03
C GLY A 303 -18.54 -11.04 10.09
N TYR A 304 -19.78 -11.50 9.87
CA TYR A 304 -20.12 -12.63 9.00
C TYR A 304 -20.91 -12.19 7.77
N ASP A 305 -20.67 -12.84 6.64
CA ASP A 305 -21.52 -12.81 5.47
C ASP A 305 -21.57 -14.20 4.82
N PHE A 306 -22.35 -15.09 5.45
CA PHE A 306 -22.55 -16.46 4.97
C PHE A 306 -23.07 -16.52 3.53
N LEU A 307 -23.86 -15.54 3.06
CA LEU A 307 -24.34 -15.54 1.68
C LEU A 307 -23.18 -15.38 0.69
N VAL A 308 -22.29 -14.43 0.98
CA VAL A 308 -21.15 -14.10 0.11
C VAL A 308 -20.02 -15.11 0.22
N ASN A 309 -19.72 -15.55 1.45
CA ASN A 309 -18.51 -16.33 1.75
C ASN A 309 -18.76 -17.84 1.87
N SER A 310 -20.03 -18.27 2.05
CA SER A 310 -20.40 -19.69 2.13
C SER A 310 -21.28 -20.12 0.97
N VAL A 311 -22.41 -19.43 0.74
CA VAL A 311 -23.42 -19.88 -0.22
C VAL A 311 -22.98 -19.68 -1.66
N TRP A 312 -22.61 -18.46 -2.01
CA TRP A 312 -22.23 -18.11 -3.37
C TRP A 312 -21.02 -18.90 -3.91
N PRO A 313 -19.91 -19.07 -3.18
CA PRO A 313 -18.73 -19.79 -3.69
C PRO A 313 -19.03 -21.27 -3.95
N GLU A 314 -19.85 -21.89 -3.11
CA GLU A 314 -20.27 -23.30 -3.25
C GLU A 314 -21.19 -23.50 -4.46
N ILE A 315 -22.14 -22.59 -4.68
CA ILE A 315 -23.00 -22.64 -5.87
C ILE A 315 -22.16 -22.47 -7.14
N VAL A 316 -21.26 -21.47 -7.18
CA VAL A 316 -20.40 -21.23 -8.36
C VAL A 316 -19.51 -22.45 -8.62
N ARG A 317 -18.91 -23.03 -7.58
CA ARG A 317 -18.10 -24.24 -7.70
C ARG A 317 -18.91 -25.41 -8.25
N GLY A 318 -20.13 -25.61 -7.75
CA GLY A 318 -21.06 -26.60 -8.30
C GLY A 318 -21.38 -26.36 -9.78
N LEU A 319 -21.65 -25.11 -10.18
CA LEU A 319 -21.91 -24.75 -11.59
C LEU A 319 -20.70 -25.03 -12.49
N GLU A 320 -19.49 -24.71 -12.02
CA GLU A 320 -18.27 -24.91 -12.79
C GLU A 320 -17.86 -26.40 -12.90
N GLU A 321 -18.04 -27.18 -11.83
CA GLU A 321 -17.63 -28.59 -11.77
C GLU A 321 -18.67 -29.53 -12.39
N LYS A 322 -19.96 -29.29 -12.13
CA LYS A 322 -21.05 -30.21 -12.52
C LYS A 322 -21.76 -29.84 -13.82
N LEU A 323 -21.63 -28.59 -14.28
CA LEU A 323 -22.30 -28.10 -15.48
C LEU A 323 -21.34 -27.36 -16.41
N PRO A 324 -20.20 -27.96 -16.83
CA PRO A 324 -19.28 -27.30 -17.76
C PRO A 324 -19.94 -26.97 -19.11
N SER A 325 -20.93 -27.77 -19.52
CA SER A 325 -21.75 -27.58 -20.71
C SER A 325 -22.62 -26.32 -20.68
N LEU A 326 -22.79 -25.69 -19.51
CA LEU A 326 -23.48 -24.41 -19.34
C LEU A 326 -22.76 -23.26 -20.07
N PHE A 327 -21.43 -23.28 -20.06
CA PHE A 327 -20.59 -22.17 -20.55
C PHE A 327 -20.15 -22.32 -22.01
N ASN A 328 -20.58 -23.38 -22.70
CA ASN A 328 -20.14 -23.68 -24.06
C ASN A 328 -20.78 -22.73 -25.09
N PRO A 329 -20.00 -21.93 -25.84
CA PRO A 329 -20.52 -21.00 -26.84
C PRO A 329 -20.88 -21.66 -28.19
N GLY A 330 -20.70 -22.97 -28.34
CA GLY A 330 -20.83 -23.66 -29.63
C GLY A 330 -22.18 -23.50 -30.33
N ASN A 331 -23.28 -23.47 -29.57
CA ASN A 331 -24.59 -23.04 -30.09
C ASN A 331 -24.92 -21.66 -29.48
N PRO A 332 -24.95 -20.59 -30.30
CA PRO A 332 -25.11 -19.24 -29.79
C PRO A 332 -26.54 -18.95 -29.28
N ASP A 333 -27.58 -19.56 -29.84
CA ASP A 333 -28.96 -19.38 -29.34
C ASP A 333 -29.10 -19.96 -27.93
N VAL A 334 -28.65 -21.21 -27.76
CA VAL A 334 -28.65 -21.90 -26.46
C VAL A 334 -27.73 -21.20 -25.46
N PHE A 335 -26.57 -20.69 -25.90
CA PHE A 335 -25.67 -19.93 -25.05
C PHE A 335 -26.31 -18.63 -24.54
N HIS A 336 -27.01 -17.89 -25.41
CA HIS A 336 -27.71 -16.66 -25.03
C HIS A 336 -28.81 -16.94 -24.00
N GLU A 337 -29.62 -17.97 -24.22
CA GLU A 337 -30.68 -18.38 -23.30
C GLU A 337 -30.11 -18.76 -21.92
N LYS A 338 -29.07 -19.63 -21.92
CA LYS A 338 -28.37 -20.05 -20.70
C LYS A 338 -27.75 -18.87 -19.97
N TYR A 339 -27.08 -17.97 -20.69
CA TYR A 339 -26.46 -16.77 -20.13
C TYR A 339 -27.52 -15.86 -19.49
N THR A 340 -28.59 -15.54 -20.21
CA THR A 340 -29.66 -14.64 -19.75
C THR A 340 -30.36 -15.19 -18.51
N THR A 341 -30.67 -16.50 -18.53
CA THR A 341 -31.25 -17.21 -17.38
C THR A 341 -30.32 -17.18 -16.17
N SER A 342 -29.02 -17.39 -16.39
CA SER A 342 -28.01 -17.35 -15.32
C SER A 342 -27.83 -15.94 -14.74
N MET A 343 -27.85 -14.90 -15.58
CA MET A 343 -27.79 -13.51 -15.12
C MET A 343 -29.07 -13.06 -14.39
N ASP A 344 -30.23 -13.63 -14.72
CA ASP A 344 -31.44 -13.46 -13.90
C ASP A 344 -31.31 -14.10 -12.53
N PHE A 345 -30.76 -15.32 -12.45
CA PHE A 345 -30.42 -15.98 -11.19
C PHE A 345 -29.49 -15.12 -10.33
N VAL A 346 -28.39 -14.59 -10.90
CA VAL A 346 -27.47 -13.70 -10.17
C VAL A 346 -28.19 -12.47 -9.63
N ARG A 347 -29.03 -11.82 -10.44
CA ARG A 347 -29.83 -10.65 -9.99
C ARG A 347 -30.79 -11.01 -8.86
N LYS A 348 -31.42 -12.18 -8.91
CA LYS A 348 -32.31 -12.66 -7.82
C LYS A 348 -31.52 -12.98 -6.56
N PHE A 349 -30.34 -13.59 -6.69
CA PHE A 349 -29.45 -13.87 -5.55
C PHE A 349 -28.96 -12.57 -4.89
N GLU A 350 -28.56 -11.57 -5.68
CA GLU A 350 -28.18 -10.23 -5.17
C GLU A 350 -29.28 -9.57 -4.33
N ARG A 351 -30.56 -9.78 -4.69
CA ARG A 351 -31.71 -9.26 -3.92
C ARG A 351 -31.89 -9.96 -2.57
N GLN A 352 -31.32 -11.15 -2.39
CA GLN A 352 -31.37 -11.87 -1.11
C GLN A 352 -30.29 -11.37 -0.13
N CYS A 353 -29.30 -10.60 -0.60
CA CYS A 353 -28.31 -9.96 0.25
C CYS A 353 -28.97 -8.95 1.18
N GLY A 354 -28.68 -9.02 2.49
CA GLY A 354 -29.33 -8.18 3.51
C GLY A 354 -28.93 -6.70 3.48
N SER A 355 -27.94 -6.30 2.67
CA SER A 355 -27.50 -4.89 2.55
C SER A 355 -26.76 -4.60 1.25
N GLN A 356 -26.71 -3.31 0.85
CA GLN A 356 -25.92 -2.87 -0.29
C GLN A 356 -24.42 -3.13 -0.11
N ALA A 357 -23.92 -3.12 1.13
CA ALA A 357 -22.53 -3.45 1.43
C ALA A 357 -22.23 -4.92 1.15
N SER A 358 -23.17 -5.83 1.46
CA SER A 358 -23.07 -7.25 1.12
C SER A 358 -23.07 -7.47 -0.40
N VAL A 359 -23.94 -6.78 -1.15
CA VAL A 359 -23.93 -6.83 -2.63
C VAL A 359 -22.60 -6.35 -3.21
N LYS A 360 -22.01 -5.27 -2.68
CA LYS A 360 -20.68 -4.81 -3.11
C LYS A 360 -19.60 -5.86 -2.85
N ARG A 361 -19.63 -6.52 -1.69
CA ARG A 361 -18.69 -7.60 -1.35
C ARG A 361 -18.90 -8.83 -2.22
N LEU A 362 -20.14 -9.20 -2.55
CA LEU A 362 -20.46 -10.26 -3.50
C LEU A 362 -19.83 -10.01 -4.87
N ARG A 363 -20.04 -8.82 -5.44
CA ARG A 363 -19.51 -8.46 -6.76
C ARG A 363 -17.99 -8.37 -6.81
N ALA A 364 -17.34 -8.12 -5.66
CA ALA A 364 -15.89 -8.12 -5.51
C ALA A 364 -15.31 -9.51 -5.16
N HIS A 365 -16.16 -10.51 -4.92
CA HIS A 365 -15.73 -11.82 -4.48
C HIS A 365 -15.02 -12.57 -5.65
N PRO A 366 -13.91 -13.29 -5.40
CA PRO A 366 -13.19 -14.01 -6.46
C PRO A 366 -14.05 -14.99 -7.26
N SER A 367 -14.96 -15.71 -6.62
CA SER A 367 -15.88 -16.63 -7.32
C SER A 367 -16.90 -15.91 -8.21
N TYR A 368 -17.30 -14.68 -7.87
CA TYR A 368 -18.17 -13.87 -8.73
C TYR A 368 -17.44 -13.47 -10.02
N HIS A 369 -16.16 -13.11 -9.92
CA HIS A 369 -15.32 -12.84 -11.08
C HIS A 369 -15.05 -14.11 -11.89
N SER A 370 -14.75 -15.24 -11.24
CA SER A 370 -14.56 -16.54 -11.91
C SER A 370 -15.79 -16.91 -12.75
N PHE A 371 -16.97 -16.89 -12.13
CA PHE A 371 -18.24 -17.19 -12.80
C PHE A 371 -18.46 -16.32 -14.04
N ASN A 372 -18.25 -15.01 -13.94
CA ASN A 372 -18.43 -14.11 -15.08
C ASN A 372 -17.38 -14.33 -16.17
N ASN A 373 -16.13 -14.62 -15.81
CA ASN A 373 -15.05 -14.85 -16.77
C ASN A 373 -15.20 -16.18 -17.53
N LYS A 374 -15.92 -17.16 -16.98
CA LYS A 374 -16.22 -18.44 -17.66
C LYS A 374 -17.13 -18.24 -18.88
N TRP A 375 -17.96 -17.21 -18.88
CA TRP A 375 -18.79 -16.86 -20.04
C TRP A 375 -17.94 -16.21 -21.12
N ASN A 376 -17.60 -16.96 -22.17
CA ASN A 376 -16.78 -16.47 -23.29
C ASN A 376 -17.59 -15.61 -24.27
N LEU A 377 -17.99 -14.42 -23.81
CA LEU A 377 -18.73 -13.43 -24.59
C LEU A 377 -17.99 -13.00 -25.88
N PRO A 378 -16.65 -12.90 -25.93
CA PRO A 378 -15.94 -12.64 -27.17
C PRO A 378 -16.19 -13.69 -28.26
N VAL A 379 -16.13 -14.98 -27.92
CA VAL A 379 -16.40 -16.07 -28.89
C VAL A 379 -17.85 -16.08 -29.32
N TYR A 380 -18.79 -15.90 -28.37
CA TYR A 380 -20.21 -15.75 -28.70
C TYR A 380 -20.44 -14.60 -29.71
N PHE A 381 -19.85 -13.42 -29.45
CA PHE A 381 -19.94 -12.30 -30.37
C PHE A 381 -19.32 -12.61 -31.73
N GLN A 382 -18.20 -13.33 -31.79
CA GLN A 382 -17.54 -13.70 -33.04
C GLN A 382 -18.42 -14.61 -33.90
N ILE A 383 -19.11 -15.59 -33.29
CA ILE A 383 -20.05 -16.46 -33.99
C ILE A 383 -21.22 -15.63 -34.55
N ARG A 384 -21.84 -14.80 -33.71
CA ARG A 384 -22.95 -13.90 -34.13
C ARG A 384 -22.53 -12.89 -35.19
N PHE A 385 -21.32 -12.35 -35.08
CA PHE A 385 -20.75 -11.47 -36.09
C PHE A 385 -20.64 -12.17 -37.43
N ARG A 386 -20.10 -13.41 -37.45
CA ARG A 386 -19.96 -14.19 -38.69
C ARG A 386 -21.31 -14.55 -39.29
N GLU A 387 -22.30 -14.88 -38.48
CA GLU A 387 -23.68 -15.14 -38.95
C GLU A 387 -24.28 -13.91 -39.64
N ILE A 388 -24.15 -12.73 -39.03
CA ILE A 388 -24.74 -11.49 -39.56
C ILE A 388 -23.94 -10.98 -40.75
N ALA A 389 -22.63 -10.79 -40.59
CA ALA A 389 -21.77 -10.25 -41.63
C ALA A 389 -21.64 -11.20 -42.82
N GLY A 390 -21.60 -12.52 -42.58
CA GLY A 390 -21.55 -13.52 -43.66
C GLY A 390 -22.82 -13.50 -44.51
N ALA A 391 -24.00 -13.54 -43.89
CA ALA A 391 -25.27 -13.45 -44.61
C ALA A 391 -25.44 -12.12 -45.35
N LEU A 392 -24.90 -11.03 -44.79
CA LEU A 392 -24.90 -9.73 -45.45
C LEU A 392 -23.96 -9.69 -46.66
N GLU A 393 -22.71 -10.14 -46.52
CA GLU A 393 -21.76 -10.14 -47.65
C GLU A 393 -22.21 -11.06 -48.78
N GLU A 394 -22.82 -12.21 -48.48
CA GLU A 394 -23.42 -13.09 -49.49
C GLU A 394 -24.50 -12.34 -50.30
N ALA A 395 -25.41 -11.65 -49.61
CA ALA A 395 -26.46 -10.86 -50.25
C ALA A 395 -25.96 -9.59 -50.97
N LEU A 396 -24.74 -9.12 -50.68
CA LEU A 396 -24.10 -8.00 -51.37
C LEU A 396 -23.17 -8.45 -52.51
N SER A 397 -22.87 -9.74 -52.61
CA SER A 397 -21.96 -10.30 -53.62
C SER A 397 -22.66 -10.59 -54.95
N ASP A 398 -23.93 -10.98 -54.92
CA ASP A 398 -24.74 -11.19 -56.12
C ASP A 398 -25.32 -9.87 -56.66
N THR A 399 -25.44 -9.79 -58.00
CA THR A 399 -26.08 -8.66 -58.71
C THR A 399 -27.48 -8.38 -58.18
N LEU A 400 -27.95 -7.13 -58.33
CA LEU A 400 -29.27 -6.64 -57.87
C LEU A 400 -30.40 -7.68 -57.91
N GLU A 401 -30.63 -8.34 -56.78
CA GLU A 401 -31.72 -9.30 -56.61
C GLU A 401 -32.96 -8.64 -56.00
N GLU A 402 -34.14 -9.12 -56.40
CA GLU A 402 -35.41 -8.67 -55.84
C GLU A 402 -35.59 -9.21 -54.41
N ALA A 403 -36.13 -8.39 -53.53
CA ALA A 403 -36.37 -8.78 -52.15
C ALA A 403 -37.45 -9.88 -52.02
N PRO A 404 -37.46 -10.63 -50.91
CA PRO A 404 -38.47 -11.66 -50.67
C PRO A 404 -39.90 -11.09 -50.67
N ALA A 405 -40.87 -11.92 -51.10
CA ALA A 405 -42.29 -11.55 -51.10
C ALA A 405 -42.76 -11.14 -49.69
N GLY A 406 -43.28 -9.92 -49.56
CA GLY A 406 -43.69 -9.32 -48.28
C GLY A 406 -42.66 -8.40 -47.62
N SER A 407 -41.47 -8.23 -48.21
CA SER A 407 -40.49 -7.21 -47.79
C SER A 407 -41.00 -5.80 -48.07
N SER A 408 -40.70 -4.85 -47.17
CA SER A 408 -40.93 -3.41 -47.39
C SER A 408 -39.92 -2.76 -48.34
N PHE A 409 -38.89 -3.51 -48.74
CA PHE A 409 -37.81 -3.04 -49.62
C PHE A 409 -37.84 -3.81 -50.94
N CYS A 410 -37.43 -3.16 -52.03
CA CYS A 410 -37.39 -3.78 -53.36
C CYS A 410 -36.13 -4.63 -53.58
N LEU A 411 -34.99 -4.25 -53.00
CA LEU A 411 -33.71 -4.95 -53.18
C LEU A 411 -33.42 -5.91 -52.03
N LEU A 412 -32.95 -7.11 -52.34
CA LEU A 412 -32.51 -8.10 -51.35
C LEU A 412 -31.41 -7.52 -50.46
N ALA A 413 -30.45 -6.80 -51.03
CA ALA A 413 -29.38 -6.12 -50.30
C ALA A 413 -29.93 -5.17 -49.22
N THR A 414 -30.90 -4.32 -49.55
CA THR A 414 -31.53 -3.39 -48.59
C THR A 414 -32.31 -4.14 -47.51
N HIS A 415 -33.04 -5.19 -47.90
CA HIS A 415 -33.75 -6.05 -46.97
C HIS A 415 -32.79 -6.70 -45.97
N MET A 416 -31.67 -7.26 -46.44
CA MET A 416 -30.69 -7.94 -45.61
C MET A 416 -29.94 -6.99 -44.67
N VAL A 417 -29.64 -5.77 -45.11
CA VAL A 417 -29.11 -4.70 -44.24
C VAL A 417 -30.08 -4.40 -43.10
N TRP A 418 -31.35 -4.16 -43.42
CA TRP A 418 -32.37 -3.87 -42.41
C TRP A 418 -32.54 -5.03 -41.43
N THR A 419 -32.70 -6.26 -41.93
CA THR A 419 -32.83 -7.46 -41.12
C THR A 419 -31.61 -7.68 -40.22
N SER A 420 -30.40 -7.44 -40.74
CA SER A 420 -29.15 -7.52 -39.96
C SER A 420 -29.12 -6.50 -38.82
N LEU A 421 -29.50 -5.25 -39.09
CA LEU A 421 -29.57 -4.21 -38.07
C LEU A 421 -30.60 -4.55 -36.99
N VAL A 422 -31.81 -4.97 -37.37
CA VAL A 422 -32.84 -5.38 -36.41
C VAL A 422 -32.35 -6.58 -35.58
N LYS A 423 -31.70 -7.56 -36.21
CA LYS A 423 -31.19 -8.76 -35.54
C LYS A 423 -30.12 -8.43 -34.49
N CYS A 424 -29.24 -7.45 -34.75
CA CYS A 424 -28.23 -7.00 -33.77
C CYS A 424 -28.83 -6.52 -32.42
N TRP A 425 -30.06 -5.99 -32.44
CA TRP A 425 -30.73 -5.41 -31.28
C TRP A 425 -31.93 -6.22 -30.80
N SER A 426 -32.13 -7.41 -31.37
CA SER A 426 -33.19 -8.33 -30.95
C SER A 426 -32.90 -8.92 -29.56
N ASP A 427 -33.95 -9.18 -28.79
CA ASP A 427 -33.83 -9.77 -27.44
C ASP A 427 -33.15 -11.15 -27.44
N GLN A 428 -33.13 -11.85 -28.59
CA GLN A 428 -32.53 -13.18 -28.77
C GLN A 428 -31.00 -13.14 -28.99
N LEU A 429 -30.44 -11.97 -29.31
CA LEU A 429 -29.02 -11.80 -29.61
C LEU A 429 -28.37 -10.76 -28.70
N PHE A 430 -29.13 -9.73 -28.34
CA PHE A 430 -28.62 -8.62 -27.56
C PHE A 430 -28.20 -9.06 -26.17
N LEU A 431 -26.95 -8.73 -25.81
CA LEU A 431 -26.41 -8.85 -24.47
C LEU A 431 -25.87 -7.48 -24.04
N PRO A 432 -26.27 -6.92 -22.89
CA PRO A 432 -25.85 -5.58 -22.47
C PRO A 432 -24.33 -5.37 -22.45
N LEU A 433 -23.56 -6.38 -22.03
CA LEU A 433 -22.09 -6.31 -21.99
C LEU A 433 -21.44 -6.21 -23.39
N LEU A 434 -22.18 -6.61 -24.44
CA LEU A 434 -21.74 -6.56 -25.84
C LEU A 434 -22.31 -5.36 -26.60
N ALA A 435 -23.06 -4.46 -25.94
CA ALA A 435 -23.69 -3.31 -26.58
C ALA A 435 -22.70 -2.48 -27.41
N HIS A 436 -21.48 -2.24 -26.89
CA HIS A 436 -20.43 -1.52 -27.62
C HIS A 436 -20.00 -2.21 -28.92
N ARG A 437 -19.96 -3.55 -28.94
CA ARG A 437 -19.56 -4.33 -30.13
C ARG A 437 -20.71 -4.43 -31.13
N LEU A 438 -21.94 -4.60 -30.66
CA LEU A 438 -23.15 -4.63 -31.51
C LEU A 438 -23.41 -3.26 -32.15
N TRP A 439 -23.13 -2.18 -31.42
CA TRP A 439 -23.14 -0.83 -31.97
C TRP A 439 -22.10 -0.65 -33.08
N LYS A 440 -20.86 -1.09 -32.85
CA LYS A 440 -19.82 -1.07 -33.88
C LYS A 440 -20.24 -1.88 -35.11
N LEU A 441 -20.80 -3.08 -34.93
CA LEU A 441 -21.31 -3.90 -36.03
C LEU A 441 -22.41 -3.19 -36.82
N SER A 442 -23.36 -2.53 -36.14
CA SER A 442 -24.42 -1.76 -36.79
C SER A 442 -23.85 -0.68 -37.71
N LEU A 443 -22.81 0.04 -37.26
CA LEU A 443 -22.12 1.04 -38.08
C LEU A 443 -21.36 0.41 -39.25
N GLN A 444 -20.73 -0.75 -39.06
CA GLN A 444 -20.03 -1.47 -40.12
C GLN A 444 -20.99 -1.95 -41.21
N VAL A 445 -22.16 -2.45 -40.84
CA VAL A 445 -23.23 -2.84 -41.77
C VAL A 445 -23.66 -1.65 -42.63
N LEU A 446 -23.94 -0.50 -42.00
CA LEU A 446 -24.32 0.72 -42.72
C LEU A 446 -23.20 1.23 -43.63
N ALA A 447 -21.96 1.25 -43.15
CA ALA A 447 -20.81 1.69 -43.94
C ALA A 447 -20.59 0.79 -45.16
N ARG A 448 -20.66 -0.54 -44.97
CA ARG A 448 -20.53 -1.51 -46.06
C ARG A 448 -21.63 -1.35 -47.11
N TYR A 449 -22.87 -1.13 -46.68
CA TYR A 449 -23.98 -0.88 -47.59
C TYR A 449 -23.81 0.43 -48.37
N SER A 450 -23.29 1.48 -47.76
CA SER A 450 -22.97 2.74 -48.45
C SER A 450 -21.92 2.55 -49.55
N VAL A 451 -20.91 1.72 -49.30
CA VAL A 451 -19.89 1.37 -50.31
C VAL A 451 -20.54 0.61 -51.46
N PHE A 452 -21.36 -0.41 -51.16
CA PHE A 452 -22.09 -1.17 -52.18
C PHE A 452 -22.98 -0.28 -53.07
N ILE A 453 -23.74 0.65 -52.48
CA ILE A 453 -24.56 1.60 -53.28
C ILE A 453 -23.67 2.43 -54.23
N SER A 454 -22.50 2.85 -53.77
CA SER A 454 -21.57 3.65 -54.58
C SER A 454 -21.01 2.81 -55.73
N GLU A 455 -20.61 1.56 -55.46
CA GLU A 455 -20.14 0.59 -56.46
C GLU A 455 -21.20 0.30 -57.53
N VAL A 456 -22.45 0.03 -57.12
CA VAL A 456 -23.56 -0.21 -58.04
C VAL A 456 -23.89 1.03 -58.87
N ARG A 457 -23.79 2.23 -58.31
CA ARG A 457 -24.06 3.48 -59.03
C ARG A 457 -23.00 3.81 -60.08
N GLU A 458 -21.77 3.36 -59.89
CA GLU A 458 -20.64 3.55 -60.81
C GLU A 458 -20.54 2.47 -61.90
N GLN A 459 -21.29 1.35 -61.77
CA GLN A 459 -21.42 0.35 -62.82
C GLN A 459 -22.34 0.89 -63.95
N PRO A 460 -21.86 0.92 -65.22
CA PRO A 460 -22.56 1.53 -66.35
C PRO A 460 -23.78 0.75 -66.86
#